data_AF-A0A0B8P8Y0-F1
#
_entry.id   AF-A0A0B8P8Y0-F1
#
_cell.length_a   1.000
_cell.length_b   1.000
_cell.length_c   1.000
_cell.angle_alpha   90.00
_cell.angle_beta   90.00
_cell.angle_gamma   90.00
#
_symmetry.space_group_name_H-M   'P 1'
#
loop_
_entity.id
_entity.type
_entity.pdbx_description
1 polymer ?
#
loop_
_entity_poly.entity_id
_entity_poly.type
_entity_poly.pdbx_seq_one_letter_code
_entity_poly.pdbx_strand_id
1 'polypeptide(L)'
;MNNKFLLAAGVSSVLLLAGCASGPDEETTAKMNDQDARISQLESDVAALKAAHEKDSAENKAAAMQAKEAAMAAQDEAARANERLDNVSQSYTK
;
A
#
# COMPACT_ATOMS: atom_id res chain seq x y z
N MET A 1 -17.42 3.59 4.36
CA MET A 1 -16.72 2.39 3.83
C MET A 1 -16.53 1.42 4.98
N ASN A 2 -17.05 0.20 4.83
CA ASN A 2 -17.30 -0.73 5.94
C ASN A 2 -16.09 -1.61 6.24
N ASN A 3 -15.40 -1.36 7.37
CA ASN A 3 -14.38 -2.23 7.96
C ASN A 3 -15.01 -3.44 8.67
N LYS A 4 -15.71 -4.29 7.91
CA LYS A 4 -16.35 -5.51 8.42
C LYS A 4 -15.99 -6.70 7.55
N PHE A 5 -14.70 -6.94 7.35
CA PHE A 5 -14.23 -8.20 6.80
C PHE A 5 -13.04 -8.69 7.62
N LEU A 6 -13.29 -9.79 8.33
CA LEU A 6 -12.35 -10.89 8.57
C LEU A 6 -11.35 -10.78 9.72
N LEU A 7 -11.85 -10.60 10.95
CA LEU A 7 -11.15 -11.10 12.14
C LEU A 7 -12.03 -12.09 12.92
N ALA A 8 -12.60 -13.03 12.17
CA ALA A 8 -13.36 -14.16 12.70
C ALA A 8 -12.77 -15.47 12.17
N ALA A 9 -11.46 -15.66 12.37
CA ALA A 9 -10.86 -16.99 12.32
C ALA A 9 -10.90 -17.55 13.75
N GLY A 10 -12.06 -18.08 14.13
CA GLY A 10 -12.19 -18.87 15.35
C GLY A 10 -11.33 -20.12 15.22
N VAL A 11 -10.21 -20.16 15.95
CA VAL A 11 -9.43 -21.38 16.16
C VAL A 11 -10.18 -22.21 17.21
N SER A 12 -11.21 -22.93 16.78
CA SER A 12 -11.86 -23.95 17.60
C SER A 12 -11.53 -25.32 17.01
N SER A 13 -10.41 -25.90 17.43
CA SER A 13 -10.05 -27.29 17.12
C SER A 13 -9.05 -27.87 18.14
N VAL A 14 -9.38 -27.79 19.44
CA VAL A 14 -8.75 -28.65 20.47
C VAL A 14 -9.65 -29.85 20.68
N LEU A 15 -9.66 -30.79 19.73
CA LEU A 15 -10.47 -32.02 19.83
C LEU A 15 -9.75 -33.28 19.31
N LEU A 16 -8.45 -33.42 19.58
CA LEU A 16 -7.78 -34.73 19.44
C LEU A 16 -6.82 -35.00 20.61
N LEU A 17 -7.40 -35.06 21.82
CA LEU A 17 -6.75 -35.51 23.05
C LEU A 17 -7.03 -37.02 23.31
N ALA A 18 -6.64 -37.89 22.38
CA ALA A 18 -6.62 -39.35 22.62
C ALA A 18 -5.56 -40.03 21.75
N GLY A 19 -4.28 -39.94 22.12
CA GLY A 19 -3.19 -40.60 21.38
C GLY A 19 -1.76 -40.27 21.83
N CYS A 20 -1.44 -40.40 23.12
CA CYS A 20 -0.04 -40.42 23.57
C CYS A 20 0.61 -41.77 23.22
N ALA A 21 1.17 -41.92 22.00
CA ALA A 21 2.32 -42.80 21.68
C ALA A 21 2.62 -42.92 20.17
N SER A 22 1.65 -42.64 19.29
CA SER A 22 1.82 -42.76 17.85
C SER A 22 1.73 -41.37 17.23
N GLY A 23 2.69 -41.01 16.37
CA GLY A 23 2.72 -39.74 15.68
C GLY A 23 1.45 -39.47 14.85
N PRO A 24 1.32 -38.26 14.28
CA PRO A 24 0.20 -37.93 13.41
C PRO A 24 0.05 -38.98 12.30
N ASP A 25 -1.19 -39.34 11.97
CA ASP A 25 -1.47 -40.22 10.84
C ASP A 25 -1.07 -39.57 9.51
N GLU A 26 -0.97 -40.37 8.44
CA GLU A 26 -0.53 -39.90 7.13
C GLU A 26 -1.40 -38.76 6.58
N GLU A 27 -2.71 -38.77 6.85
CA GLU A 27 -3.64 -37.73 6.43
C GLU A 27 -3.34 -36.39 7.16
N THR A 28 -3.07 -36.47 8.46
CA THR A 28 -2.70 -35.32 9.28
C THR A 28 -1.33 -34.78 8.85
N THR A 29 -0.34 -35.64 8.60
CA THR A 29 0.97 -35.22 8.07
C THR A 29 0.85 -34.57 6.69
N ALA A 30 0.02 -35.10 5.79
CA ALA A 30 -0.21 -34.50 4.48
C ALA A 30 -0.85 -33.10 4.57
N LYS A 31 -1.84 -32.93 5.47
CA LYS A 31 -2.46 -31.62 5.74
C LYS A 31 -1.46 -30.63 6.35
N MET A 32 -0.59 -31.08 7.24
CA MET A 32 0.47 -30.23 7.81
C MET A 32 1.44 -29.75 6.73
N ASN A 33 1.89 -30.64 5.84
CA ASN A 33 2.77 -30.28 4.73
C ASN A 33 2.12 -29.27 3.76
N ASP A 34 0.83 -29.42 3.47
CA ASP A 34 0.07 -28.45 2.66
C ASP A 34 0.00 -27.09 3.37
N GLN A 35 -0.28 -27.07 4.67
CA GLN A 35 -0.30 -25.84 5.47
C GLN A 35 1.06 -25.14 5.47
N ASP A 36 2.16 -25.88 5.66
CA ASP A 36 3.52 -25.33 5.62
C ASP A 36 3.85 -24.73 4.25
N ALA A 37 3.43 -25.37 3.16
CA ALA A 37 3.57 -24.83 1.81
C ALA A 37 2.79 -23.53 1.64
N ARG A 38 1.54 -23.47 2.15
CA ARG A 38 0.69 -22.28 2.09
C ARG A 38 1.24 -21.14 2.95
N ILE A 39 1.78 -21.44 4.13
CA ILE A 39 2.44 -20.46 5.01
C ILE A 39 3.68 -19.90 4.30
N SER A 40 4.53 -20.75 3.74
CA SER A 40 5.73 -20.33 3.00
C SER A 40 5.35 -19.42 1.82
N GLN A 41 4.28 -19.74 1.10
CA GLN A 41 3.77 -18.90 0.02
C GLN A 41 3.26 -17.55 0.55
N LEU A 42 2.49 -17.54 1.64
CA LEU A 42 1.99 -16.30 2.24
C LEU A 42 3.13 -15.40 2.73
N GLU A 43 4.19 -15.96 3.31
CA GLU A 43 5.37 -15.21 3.71
C GLU A 43 6.06 -14.54 2.51
N SER A 44 6.19 -15.28 1.40
CA SER A 44 6.69 -14.74 0.13
C SER A 44 5.80 -13.64 -0.42
N ASP A 45 4.48 -13.84 -0.44
CA ASP A 45 3.52 -12.86 -0.95
C ASP A 45 3.51 -11.59 -0.10
N VAL A 46 3.61 -11.70 1.23
CA VAL A 46 3.71 -10.55 2.14
C VAL A 46 5.02 -9.79 1.93
N ALA A 47 6.13 -10.48 1.71
CA ALA A 47 7.41 -9.82 1.40
C ALA A 47 7.33 -9.05 0.08
N ALA A 48 6.76 -9.67 -0.96
CA ALA A 48 6.55 -9.04 -2.27
C ALA A 48 5.60 -7.83 -2.17
N LEU A 49 4.50 -7.97 -1.43
CA LEU A 49 3.51 -6.90 -1.25
C LEU A 49 4.10 -5.70 -0.50
N LYS A 50 4.92 -5.93 0.53
CA LYS A 50 5.65 -4.86 1.24
C LYS A 50 6.60 -4.12 0.31
N ALA A 51 7.39 -4.84 -0.49
CA ALA A 51 8.30 -4.24 -1.45
C ALA A 51 7.56 -3.41 -2.52
N ALA A 52 6.45 -3.91 -3.04
CA ALA A 52 5.61 -3.17 -3.97
C ALA A 52 5.02 -1.90 -3.34
N HIS A 53 4.51 -2.01 -2.10
CA HIS A 53 3.96 -0.86 -1.39
C HIS A 53 5.00 0.24 -1.10
N GLU A 54 6.21 -0.15 -0.70
CA GLU A 54 7.31 0.82 -0.48
C GLU A 54 7.67 1.55 -1.78
N LYS A 55 7.74 0.82 -2.90
CA LYS A 55 7.99 1.40 -4.22
C LYS A 55 6.87 2.37 -4.63
N ASP A 56 5.62 1.94 -4.57
CA ASP A 56 4.47 2.78 -4.94
C ASP A 56 4.36 4.03 -4.07
N SER A 57 4.65 3.91 -2.78
CA SER A 57 4.70 5.04 -1.84
C SER A 57 5.79 6.06 -2.23
N ALA A 58 6.98 5.57 -2.58
CA ALA A 58 8.07 6.43 -3.03
C ALA A 58 7.75 7.13 -4.35
N GLU A 59 7.20 6.40 -5.33
CA GLU A 59 6.81 6.94 -6.63
C GLU A 59 5.68 7.98 -6.51
N ASN A 60 4.64 7.69 -5.72
CA ASN A 60 3.56 8.65 -5.46
C ASN A 60 4.05 9.91 -4.77
N LYS A 61 4.97 9.78 -3.80
CA LYS A 61 5.56 10.95 -3.13
C LYS A 61 6.37 11.79 -4.11
N ALA A 62 7.17 11.16 -4.98
CA ALA A 62 7.93 11.87 -6.01
C ALA A 62 7.01 12.61 -7.00
N ALA A 63 5.96 11.94 -7.50
CA ALA A 63 4.98 12.54 -8.38
C ALA A 63 4.25 13.73 -7.73
N ALA A 64 3.86 13.60 -6.46
CA ALA A 64 3.22 14.68 -5.72
C ALA A 64 4.14 15.89 -5.53
N MET A 65 5.44 15.67 -5.28
CA MET A 65 6.42 16.76 -5.18
C MET A 65 6.61 17.47 -6.53
N GLN A 66 6.76 16.72 -7.63
CA GLN A 66 6.87 17.30 -8.97
C GLN A 66 5.64 18.11 -9.36
N ALA A 67 4.44 17.59 -9.08
CA ALA A 67 3.19 18.30 -9.35
C ALA A 67 3.10 19.61 -8.55
N LYS A 68 3.52 19.59 -7.27
CA LYS A 68 3.58 20.78 -6.42
C LYS A 68 4.56 21.83 -6.96
N GLU A 69 5.76 21.41 -7.37
CA GLU A 69 6.76 22.31 -7.94
C GLU A 69 6.27 22.95 -9.23
N ALA A 70 5.66 22.17 -10.14
CA ALA A 70 5.09 22.68 -11.37
C ALA A 70 3.95 23.69 -11.11
N ALA A 71 3.10 23.42 -10.12
CA ALA A 71 2.03 24.34 -9.73
C ALA A 71 2.57 25.66 -9.15
N MET A 72 3.61 25.61 -8.32
CA MET A 72 4.28 26.80 -7.79
C MET A 72 4.92 27.62 -8.91
N ALA A 73 5.64 26.98 -9.83
CA ALA A 73 6.26 27.67 -10.96
C ALA A 73 5.22 28.35 -11.88
N ALA A 74 4.08 27.69 -12.13
CA ALA A 74 2.98 28.27 -12.90
C ALA A 74 2.34 29.46 -12.18
N GLN A 75 2.17 29.37 -10.86
CA GLN A 75 1.66 30.48 -10.05
C GLN A 75 2.58 31.70 -10.09
N ASP A 76 3.89 31.49 -9.94
CA ASP A 76 4.89 32.57 -9.96
C ASP A 76 4.97 33.26 -11.33
N GLU A 77 4.85 32.50 -12.41
CA GLU A 77 4.81 33.07 -13.77
C GLU A 77 3.51 33.84 -14.01
N ALA A 78 2.37 33.33 -13.55
CA ALA A 78 1.09 34.03 -13.65
C ALA A 78 1.12 35.36 -12.86
N ALA A 79 1.72 35.37 -11.67
CA ALA A 79 1.90 36.60 -10.89
C ALA A 79 2.76 37.63 -11.65
N ARG A 80 3.90 37.20 -12.22
CA ARG A 80 4.75 38.07 -13.04
C ARG A 80 4.04 38.58 -14.30
N ALA A 81 3.23 37.75 -14.95
CA ALA A 81 2.42 38.18 -16.09
C ALA A 81 1.38 39.24 -15.69
N ASN A 82 0.75 39.09 -14.52
CA ASN A 82 -0.20 40.07 -14.00
C ASN A 82 0.48 41.41 -13.65
N GLU A 83 1.67 41.38 -13.04
CA GLU A 83 2.46 42.59 -12.80
C GLU A 83 2.82 43.31 -14.11
N ARG A 84 3.21 42.56 -15.14
CA ARG A 84 3.46 43.11 -16.47
C ARG A 84 2.21 43.76 -17.06
N LEU A 85 1.05 43.11 -16.95
CA LEU A 85 -0.23 43.65 -17.43
C LEU A 85 -0.60 44.94 -16.70
N ASP A 86 -0.42 45.00 -15.38
CA ASP A 86 -0.73 46.20 -14.60
C ASP A 86 0.15 47.38 -15.03
N ASN A 87 1.47 47.17 -15.15
CA ASN A 87 2.41 48.17 -15.64
C ASN A 87 2.08 48.67 -17.06
N VAL A 88 1.65 47.77 -17.95
CA VAL A 88 1.18 48.14 -19.29
C VAL A 88 -0.13 48.94 -19.19
N SER A 89 -1.12 48.48 -18.42
CA SER A 89 -2.40 49.19 -18.31
C SER A 89 -2.23 50.62 -17.80
N GLN A 90 -1.35 50.83 -16.82
CA GLN A 90 -1.06 52.15 -16.24
C GLN A 90 -0.25 53.05 -17.19
N SER A 91 0.57 52.49 -18.07
CA SER A 91 1.35 53.28 -19.03
C SER A 91 0.56 53.67 -20.28
N TYR A 92 -0.49 52.93 -20.65
CA TYR A 92 -1.33 53.17 -21.82
C TYR A 92 -2.68 53.87 -21.52
N THR A 93 -2.99 54.17 -20.26
CA THR A 93 -4.18 54.97 -19.84
C THR A 93 -3.86 56.45 -19.58
N LYS A 94 -2.74 56.97 -20.11
CA LYS A 94 -2.50 58.42 -20.23
C LYS A 94 -3.07 58.98 -21.53
#